data_AF-X1VSZ7-F1
#
_entry.id   AF-X1VSZ7-F1
#
_cell.length_a   1.000
_cell.length_b   1.000
_cell.length_c   1.000
_cell.angle_alpha   90.00
_cell.angle_beta   90.00
_cell.angle_gamma   90.00
#
_symmetry.space_group_name_H-M   'P 1'
#
loop_
_entity.id
_entity.type
_entity.pdbx_description
1 polymer ?
#
loop_
_entity_poly.entity_id
_entity_poly.type
_entity_poly.pdbx_seq_one_letter_code
_entity_poly.pdbx_strand_id
1 'polypeptide(L)' 'DQVITSGGRVLGITAWDETISKAKEKAYKAVREIYFEDMYYRKDIAAKGIKEKNK' A
#
# COMPACT_ATOMS: atom_id res chain seq x y z
N ASP A 1 6.76 -26.37 2.27
CA ASP A 1 5.60 -25.47 2.40
C ASP A 1 5.43 -24.60 1.18
N GLN A 2 4.19 -24.25 0.82
CA GLN A 2 3.85 -23.38 -0.29
C GLN A 2 3.13 -22.13 0.23
N VAL A 3 3.42 -20.97 -0.36
CA VAL A 3 2.73 -19.72 -0.07
C VAL A 3 1.50 -19.61 -0.98
N ILE A 4 0.31 -19.59 -0.38
CA ILE A 4 -0.97 -19.51 -1.09
C ILE A 4 -1.85 -18.38 -0.53
N THR A 5 -2.81 -17.91 -1.32
CA THR A 5 -3.85 -16.98 -0.85
C THR A 5 -4.96 -17.74 -0.13
N SER A 6 -5.66 -17.10 0.81
CA SER A 6 -6.73 -17.74 1.62
C SER A 6 -7.83 -16.74 2.03
N GLY A 7 -8.40 -16.04 1.03
CA GLY A 7 -9.52 -15.11 1.25
C GLY A 7 -9.41 -13.82 0.42
N GLY A 8 -10.38 -12.92 0.61
CA GLY A 8 -10.49 -11.70 -0.21
C GLY A 8 -9.44 -10.63 0.07
N ARG A 9 -8.99 -10.47 1.33
CA ARG A 9 -7.88 -9.57 1.69
C ARG A 9 -6.67 -10.42 2.03
N VAL A 10 -5.65 -10.38 1.18
CA VAL A 10 -4.50 -11.29 1.26
C VAL A 10 -3.37 -10.71 2.12
N LEU A 11 -2.93 -9.48 1.82
CA LEU A 11 -1.79 -8.84 2.49
C LEU A 11 -2.13 -7.42 2.94
N GLY A 12 -1.63 -7.03 4.12
CA GLY A 12 -1.63 -5.67 4.61
C GLY A 12 -0.24 -5.06 4.48
N ILE A 13 -0.02 -4.23 3.47
CA ILE A 13 1.29 -3.60 3.24
C ILE A 13 1.32 -2.24 3.94
N THR A 14 2.22 -2.10 4.90
CA THR A 14 2.39 -0.91 5.73
C THR A 14 3.82 -0.39 5.68
N ALA A 15 3.98 0.93 5.66
CA ALA A 15 5.29 1.57 5.71
C ALA A 15 5.27 2.77 6.66
N TRP A 16 6.43 3.02 7.28
CA TRP A 16 6.66 4.15 8.17
C TRP A 16 7.73 5.08 7.61
N ASP A 17 7.50 6.38 7.81
CA ASP A 17 8.39 7.46 7.42
C ASP A 17 8.02 8.75 8.19
N GLU A 18 8.83 9.80 8.06
CA GLU A 18 8.67 11.07 8.78
C GLU A 18 7.41 11.84 8.39
N THR A 19 6.89 11.61 7.18
CA THR A 19 5.68 12.27 6.67
C THR A 19 4.74 11.25 6.03
N ILE A 20 3.44 11.57 6.04
CA ILE A 20 2.42 10.74 5.40
C ILE A 20 2.72 10.57 3.89
N SER A 21 3.28 11.59 3.23
CA SER A 21 3.63 11.52 1.81
C SER A 21 4.76 10.50 1.56
N LYS A 22 5.84 10.57 2.34
CA LYS A 22 6.95 9.61 2.24
C LYS A 22 6.50 8.18 2.61
N ALA A 23 5.72 8.03 3.68
CA ALA A 23 5.17 6.74 4.09
C ALA A 23 4.25 6.13 3.01
N LYS A 24 3.40 6.95 2.38
CA LYS A 24 2.58 6.55 1.23
C LYS A 24 3.46 6.07 0.08
N GLU A 25 4.46 6.85 -0.33
CA GLU A 25 5.36 6.49 -1.42
C GLU A 25 6.07 5.16 -1.13
N LYS A 26 6.58 4.98 0.08
CA LYS A 26 7.27 3.76 0.52
C LYS A 26 6.34 2.54 0.52
N ALA A 27 5.10 2.69 0.97
CA ALA A 27 4.10 1.63 0.89
C ALA A 27 3.83 1.21 -0.56
N TYR A 28 3.63 2.16 -1.48
CA TYR A 28 3.42 1.84 -2.90
C TYR A 28 4.67 1.31 -3.61
N LYS A 29 5.88 1.66 -3.17
CA LYS A 29 7.11 1.00 -3.62
C LYS A 29 7.09 -0.48 -3.20
N ALA A 30 6.85 -0.78 -1.93
CA ALA A 30 6.79 -2.15 -1.44
C ALA A 30 5.70 -3.00 -2.11
N VAL A 31 4.53 -2.43 -2.40
CA VAL A 31 3.45 -3.12 -3.14
C VAL A 31 3.90 -3.55 -4.53
N ARG A 32 4.74 -2.77 -5.21
CA ARG A 32 5.21 -3.08 -6.58
C ARG A 32 6.22 -4.23 -6.65
N GLU A 33 6.85 -4.56 -5.54
CA GLU A 33 7.80 -5.69 -5.45
C GLU A 33 7.09 -7.03 -5.25
N ILE A 34 5.77 -7.03 -5.08
CA ILE A 34 4.95 -8.22 -4.83
C ILE A 34 4.02 -8.43 -6.01
N TYR A 35 3.92 -9.67 -6.48
CA TYR A 35 3.00 -10.06 -7.54
C TYR A 35 2.36 -11.40 -7.24
N PHE A 36 1.06 -11.50 -7.50
CA PHE A 36 0.31 -12.74 -7.62
C PHE A 36 -0.89 -12.53 -8.55
N GLU A 37 -1.42 -13.63 -9.09
CA GLU A 37 -2.56 -13.60 -10.01
C GLU A 37 -3.75 -12.86 -9.40
N ASP A 38 -4.41 -12.04 -10.22
CA ASP A 38 -5.58 -11.22 -9.86
C ASP A 38 -5.39 -10.26 -8.67
N MET A 39 -4.14 -9.94 -8.29
CA MET A 39 -3.92 -8.96 -7.23
C MET A 39 -4.50 -7.60 -7.62
N TYR A 40 -5.25 -7.00 -6.69
CA TYR A 40 -5.80 -5.67 -6.87
C TYR A 40 -5.61 -4.84 -5.61
N TYR A 41 -5.25 -3.57 -5.79
CA TYR A 41 -5.14 -2.60 -4.71
C TYR A 41 -5.48 -1.20 -5.20
N ARG A 42 -5.96 -0.37 -4.27
CA ARG A 42 -6.25 1.04 -4.52
C ARG A 42 -4.97 1.86 -4.63
N LYS A 43 -4.94 2.83 -5.54
CA LYS A 43 -3.80 3.75 -5.77
C LYS A 43 -3.95 5.13 -5.10
N ASP A 44 -5.08 5.37 -4.45
CA ASP A 44 -5.47 6.65 -3.88
C ASP A 44 -5.45 6.70 -2.34
N ILE A 45 -4.96 5.65 -1.68
CA ILE A 45 -4.79 5.63 -0.21
C ILE A 45 -3.96 6.83 0.24
N ALA A 46 -4.41 7.47 1.32
CA ALA A 46 -3.87 8.71 1.91
C ALA A 46 -3.92 9.98 1.03
N ALA A 47 -4.53 9.95 -0.17
CA ALA A 47 -4.57 11.12 -1.05
C ALA A 47 -5.31 12.33 -0.43
N LYS A 48 -6.38 12.11 0.34
CA LYS A 48 -7.14 13.19 1.01
C LYS A 48 -6.35 13.82 2.16
N GLY A 49 -5.80 13.00 3.06
CA GLY A 49 -5.03 13.49 4.22
C GLY A 49 -3.73 14.21 3.87
N ILE A 50 -3.15 13.96 2.69
CA ILE A 50 -2.01 14.74 2.18
C ILE A 50 -2.47 16.10 1.64
N LYS A 51 -3.63 16.18 0.96
CA LYS A 51 -4.16 17.44 0.42
C LYS A 51 -4.51 18.46 1.52
N GLU A 52 -5.02 17.99 2.65
CA GLU A 52 -5.44 18.85 3.76
C GLU A 52 -4.27 19.49 4.52
N LYS A 53 -3.08 18.88 4.53
CA LYS A 53 -1.89 19.47 5.16
C LYS A 53 -1.27 20.65 4.41
N ASN A 54 -1.63 20.84 3.15
CA ASN A 54 -1.11 21.91 2.29
C ASN A 54 -2.07 23.10 2.16
N LYS A 55 -3.14 23.14 2.98
CA LYS A 55 -4.16 24.18 2.99
C LYS A 55 -4.06 24.96 4.29
#